data_AF-A0A3M1JU33-F1
#
_entry.id   AF-A0A3M1JU33-F1
#
_cell.length_a   1.000
_cell.length_b   1.000
_cell.length_c   1.000
_cell.angle_alpha   90.00
_cell.angle_beta   90.00
_cell.angle_gamma   90.00
#
_symmetry.space_group_name_H-M   'P 1'
#
loop_
_entity.id
_entity.type
_entity.pdbx_description
1 polymer ?
#
loop_
_entity_poly.entity_id
_entity_poly.type
_entity_poly.pdbx_seq_one_letter_code
_entity_poly.pdbx_strand_id
1 'polypeptide(L)'
;MQPKSRLVPAAAILAVLAALLAARAQAEPEREARFRALLDAHNRAHLENAEFMIPTVATTMIKSEPRQSDERDRGPWELRAGAIALHVALRRTESIDVAGFPSPLLTLRVDGVQKLVSEGSPALPDLPLFTAQLVELDPHNPHPEIVFSSYTGGAHCCSDTRVLVSDSSGESWRELKLGLFDGDRLTANDLDGDGRFELAMRDNAFLYTFGCYACSAAPLRILKVERGKIVDASSEPRFRDAHVTHLARMIRYAPEPGLGANGFLAGYVAQKIRLGEGDQAWKLMLDYHDRETDWGLDHCTAKLNEKGECPAGKTVTLDFPAALKRFLKEQGYPLPAAAR
;
A
#
# COMPACT_ATOMS: atom_id res chain seq x y z
N MET A 1 5.37 -60.16 41.01
CA MET A 1 5.97 -58.81 40.92
C MET A 1 5.00 -57.91 40.17
N GLN A 2 4.20 -57.10 40.88
CA GLN A 2 3.41 -56.04 40.24
C GLN A 2 4.24 -54.75 40.21
N PRO A 3 4.23 -53.99 39.10
CA PRO A 3 4.94 -52.72 39.04
C PRO A 3 4.17 -51.67 39.86
N LYS A 4 4.84 -51.07 40.85
CA LYS A 4 4.31 -49.89 41.55
C LYS A 4 4.25 -48.73 40.55
N SER A 5 3.06 -48.41 40.03
CA SER A 5 2.83 -47.17 39.30
C SER A 5 3.01 -46.00 40.26
N ARG A 6 4.06 -45.21 40.05
CA ARG A 6 4.20 -43.90 40.71
C ARG A 6 3.20 -42.96 40.04
N LEU A 7 2.01 -42.84 40.62
CA LEU A 7 1.10 -41.74 40.32
C LEU A 7 1.81 -40.44 40.71
N VAL A 8 2.12 -39.61 39.72
CA VAL A 8 2.51 -38.22 39.97
C VAL A 8 1.28 -37.53 40.56
N PRO A 9 1.35 -36.92 41.76
CA PRO A 9 0.19 -36.31 42.38
C PRO A 9 -0.29 -35.14 41.50
N ALA A 10 -1.61 -35.03 41.31
CA ALA A 10 -2.23 -33.98 40.50
C ALA A 10 -1.76 -32.56 40.88
N ALA A 11 -1.41 -32.34 42.15
CA ALA A 11 -0.83 -31.09 42.65
C ALA A 11 0.55 -30.76 42.02
N ALA A 12 1.38 -31.76 41.73
CA ALA A 12 2.68 -31.55 41.06
C ALA A 12 2.50 -31.20 39.58
N ILE A 13 1.50 -31.81 38.91
CA ILE A 13 1.13 -31.46 37.52
C ILE A 13 0.59 -30.02 37.45
N LEU A 14 -0.28 -29.64 38.40
CA LEU A 14 -0.84 -28.29 38.48
C LEU A 14 0.24 -27.23 38.77
N ALA A 15 1.20 -27.54 39.64
CA ALA A 15 2.32 -26.64 39.94
C ALA A 15 3.25 -26.44 38.74
N VAL A 16 3.53 -27.49 37.96
CA VAL A 16 4.34 -27.39 36.72
C VAL A 16 3.60 -26.58 35.65
N LEU A 17 2.29 -26.81 35.46
CA LEU A 17 1.46 -26.02 34.56
C LEU A 17 1.41 -24.54 34.96
N ALA A 18 1.23 -24.25 36.26
CA ALA A 18 1.25 -22.89 36.77
C ALA A 18 2.63 -22.20 36.57
N ALA A 19 3.73 -22.92 36.80
CA ALA A 19 5.08 -22.41 36.57
C ALA A 19 5.36 -22.16 35.08
N LEU A 20 4.90 -23.04 34.17
CA LEU A 20 5.00 -22.85 32.73
C LEU A 20 4.16 -21.66 32.23
N LEU A 21 2.95 -21.48 32.78
CA LEU A 21 2.11 -20.33 32.48
C LEU A 21 2.72 -19.02 32.99
N ALA A 22 3.27 -19.01 34.21
CA ALA A 22 3.96 -17.85 34.76
C ALA A 22 5.23 -17.50 33.96
N ALA A 23 6.03 -18.50 33.59
CA ALA A 23 7.22 -18.29 32.74
C ALA A 23 6.85 -17.74 31.36
N ARG A 24 5.77 -18.25 30.73
CA ARG A 24 5.28 -17.73 29.45
C ARG A 24 4.73 -16.30 29.58
N ALA A 25 4.02 -16.00 30.68
CA ALA A 25 3.50 -14.67 30.97
C ALA A 25 4.60 -13.61 31.18
N GLN A 26 5.80 -14.03 31.62
CA GLN A 26 6.95 -13.14 31.79
C GLN A 26 7.84 -13.05 30.55
N ALA A 27 7.94 -14.13 29.76
CA ALA A 27 8.74 -14.17 28.55
C ALA A 27 8.17 -13.32 27.40
N GLU A 28 6.84 -13.18 27.29
CA GLU A 28 6.21 -12.37 26.22
C GLU A 28 6.53 -10.86 26.37
N PRO A 29 6.34 -10.20 27.54
CA PRO A 29 6.73 -8.81 27.72
C PRO A 29 8.22 -8.55 27.50
N GLU A 30 9.11 -9.47 27.90
CA GLU A 30 10.54 -9.35 27.64
C GLU A 30 10.88 -9.46 26.15
N ARG A 31 10.19 -10.37 25.44
CA ARG A 31 10.31 -10.53 23.98
C ARG A 31 9.85 -9.28 23.25
N GLU A 32 8.72 -8.72 23.66
CA GLU A 32 8.13 -7.48 23.15
C GLU A 32 9.07 -6.29 23.34
N ALA A 33 9.52 -6.05 24.58
CA ALA A 33 10.46 -4.98 24.89
C ALA A 33 11.77 -5.11 24.10
N ARG A 34 12.28 -6.33 23.95
CA ARG A 34 13.48 -6.59 23.14
C ARG A 34 13.24 -6.33 21.65
N PHE A 35 12.07 -6.69 21.12
CA PHE A 35 11.70 -6.39 19.74
C PHE A 35 11.71 -4.88 19.47
N ARG A 36 11.02 -4.09 20.31
CA ARG A 36 10.98 -2.63 20.15
C ARG A 36 12.37 -2.02 20.27
N ALA A 37 13.14 -2.41 21.29
CA ALA A 37 14.50 -1.92 21.47
C ALA A 37 15.41 -2.20 20.26
N LEU A 38 15.32 -3.39 19.66
CA LEU A 38 16.07 -3.73 18.45
C LEU A 38 15.57 -2.99 17.22
N LEU A 39 14.25 -2.86 17.05
CA LEU A 39 13.65 -2.12 15.95
C LEU A 39 14.11 -0.64 15.99
N ASP A 40 14.06 -0.01 17.15
CA ASP A 40 14.52 1.38 17.33
C ASP A 40 16.03 1.49 17.14
N ALA A 41 16.83 0.59 17.71
CA ALA A 41 18.28 0.62 17.57
C ALA A 41 18.73 0.46 16.11
N HIS A 42 18.13 -0.47 15.37
CA HIS A 42 18.43 -0.71 13.95
C HIS A 42 18.05 0.45 13.04
N ASN A 43 17.11 1.29 13.46
CA ASN A 43 16.56 2.37 12.64
C ASN A 43 16.80 3.76 13.23
N ARG A 44 17.62 3.88 14.28
CA ARG A 44 17.85 5.14 15.00
C ARG A 44 18.21 6.29 14.07
N ALA A 45 19.17 6.07 13.16
CA ALA A 45 19.58 7.07 12.19
C ALA A 45 18.41 7.51 11.27
N HIS A 46 17.52 6.60 10.89
CA HIS A 46 16.35 6.93 10.08
C HIS A 46 15.31 7.70 10.89
N LEU A 47 15.07 7.30 12.14
CA LEU A 47 14.09 7.91 13.03
C LEU A 47 14.49 9.33 13.46
N GLU A 48 15.77 9.55 13.74
CA GLU A 48 16.32 10.89 14.04
C GLU A 48 16.26 11.83 12.83
N ASN A 49 16.41 11.27 11.62
CA ASN A 49 16.35 12.04 10.37
C ASN A 49 14.95 12.08 9.75
N ALA A 50 13.93 11.44 10.34
CA ALA A 50 12.58 11.36 9.76
C ALA A 50 11.79 12.68 9.80
N GLU A 51 12.39 13.76 10.28
CA GLU A 51 11.79 15.11 10.28
C GLU A 51 11.71 15.75 8.88
N PHE A 52 12.12 15.06 7.81
CA PHE A 52 11.81 15.45 6.44
C PHE A 52 10.32 15.25 6.16
N MET A 53 9.52 16.25 6.55
CA MET A 53 8.29 16.54 5.83
C MET A 53 8.71 16.78 4.38
N ILE A 54 8.45 15.82 3.49
CA ILE A 54 8.45 16.07 2.04
C ILE A 54 7.66 17.38 1.88
N PRO A 55 8.28 18.47 1.40
CA PRO A 55 7.64 19.77 1.38
C PRO A 55 6.29 19.61 0.71
N THR A 56 5.21 19.97 1.40
CA THR A 56 3.90 19.99 0.75
C THR A 56 3.91 21.13 -0.25
N VAL A 57 4.27 20.84 -1.48
CA VAL A 57 4.15 21.79 -2.58
C VAL A 57 2.66 21.96 -2.83
N ALA A 58 2.15 23.19 -2.66
CA ALA A 58 0.76 23.49 -2.92
C ALA A 58 0.45 23.22 -4.40
N THR A 59 -0.35 22.20 -4.67
CA THR A 59 -0.81 21.90 -6.04
C THR A 59 -2.21 22.42 -6.28
N THR A 60 -2.47 22.80 -7.52
CA THR A 60 -3.80 23.20 -7.96
C THR A 60 -4.65 21.96 -8.19
N MET A 61 -5.73 21.79 -7.42
CA MET A 61 -6.59 20.61 -7.53
C MET A 61 -8.06 20.88 -7.20
N ILE A 62 -8.92 20.06 -7.79
CA ILE A 62 -10.29 19.84 -7.34
C ILE A 62 -10.25 18.67 -6.34
N LYS A 63 -10.91 18.84 -5.20
CA LYS A 63 -11.12 17.76 -4.23
C LYS A 63 -12.56 17.82 -3.75
N SER A 64 -13.28 16.71 -3.84
CA SER A 64 -14.54 16.56 -3.13
C SER A 64 -14.27 16.14 -1.69
N GLU A 65 -14.99 16.71 -0.73
CA GLU A 65 -14.90 16.36 0.69
C GLU A 65 -16.12 15.56 1.14
N PRO A 66 -15.96 14.65 2.13
CA PRO A 66 -17.11 14.03 2.80
C PRO A 66 -17.93 15.12 3.48
N ARG A 67 -19.24 15.19 3.22
CA ARG A 67 -20.12 16.16 3.88
C ARG A 67 -21.02 15.48 4.89
N GLN A 68 -21.04 16.03 6.11
CA GLN A 68 -22.17 15.85 7.03
C GLN A 68 -23.36 16.60 6.43
N SER A 69 -24.35 15.84 5.94
CA SER A 69 -25.74 16.26 5.74
C SER A 69 -25.97 17.75 5.47
N ASP A 70 -25.81 18.18 4.21
CA ASP A 70 -26.72 19.12 3.55
C ASP A 70 -26.24 19.43 2.12
N GLU A 71 -27.20 19.41 1.20
CA GLU A 71 -27.11 19.26 -0.25
C GLU A 71 -26.43 20.40 -1.05
N ARG A 72 -25.52 21.18 -0.43
CA ARG A 72 -25.00 22.43 -1.01
C ARG A 72 -23.72 22.33 -1.87
N ASP A 73 -23.07 21.17 -2.02
CA ASP A 73 -21.93 20.96 -2.97
C ASP A 73 -22.20 19.75 -3.88
N ARG A 74 -23.25 19.85 -4.68
CA ARG A 74 -23.40 18.99 -5.87
C ARG A 74 -23.12 19.78 -7.14
N GLY A 75 -22.31 20.83 -7.05
CA GLY A 75 -21.96 21.64 -8.21
C GLY A 75 -21.14 20.82 -9.20
N PRO A 76 -21.14 21.20 -10.49
CA PRO A 76 -19.96 20.90 -11.27
C PRO A 76 -18.75 21.60 -10.61
N TRP A 77 -17.64 20.89 -10.48
CA TRP A 77 -16.39 21.46 -10.00
C TRP A 77 -15.57 21.90 -11.20
N GLU A 78 -15.03 23.10 -11.15
CA GLU A 78 -14.20 23.64 -12.23
C GLU A 78 -12.81 24.03 -11.74
N LEU A 79 -11.83 23.82 -12.61
CA LEU A 79 -10.47 24.29 -12.44
C LEU A 79 -9.97 24.86 -13.76
N ARG A 80 -9.28 26.00 -13.72
CA ARG A 80 -8.62 26.61 -14.88
C ARG A 80 -7.18 26.97 -14.54
N ALA A 81 -6.25 26.59 -15.40
CA ALA A 81 -4.84 26.94 -15.30
C ALA A 81 -4.26 27.10 -16.72
N GLY A 82 -4.00 28.34 -17.11
CA GLY A 82 -3.60 28.66 -18.48
C GLY A 82 -4.63 28.19 -19.51
N ALA A 83 -4.18 27.43 -20.51
CA ALA A 83 -5.02 26.84 -21.56
C ALA A 83 -5.90 25.69 -21.06
N ILE A 84 -5.57 25.08 -19.92
CA ILE A 84 -6.25 23.89 -19.40
C ILE A 84 -7.46 24.29 -18.55
N ALA A 85 -8.60 23.67 -18.85
CA ALA A 85 -9.80 23.73 -18.03
C ALA A 85 -10.32 22.32 -17.72
N LEU A 86 -10.50 22.02 -16.44
CA LEU A 86 -11.13 20.80 -15.96
C LEU A 86 -12.53 21.13 -15.47
N HIS A 87 -13.49 20.28 -15.81
CA HIS A 87 -14.84 20.33 -15.29
C HIS A 87 -15.24 18.93 -14.84
N VAL A 88 -15.54 18.74 -13.56
CA VAL A 88 -16.02 17.47 -13.01
C VAL A 88 -17.51 17.59 -12.69
N ALA A 89 -18.32 16.62 -13.09
CA ALA A 89 -19.73 16.53 -12.68
C ALA A 89 -20.07 15.10 -12.27
N LEU A 90 -21.02 14.92 -11.35
CA LEU A 90 -21.50 13.59 -11.00
C LEU A 90 -22.54 13.13 -12.02
N ARG A 91 -22.28 11.98 -12.64
CA ARG A 91 -23.23 11.27 -13.50
C ARG A 91 -23.86 10.14 -12.72
N ARG A 92 -25.18 10.01 -12.76
CA ARG A 92 -25.89 8.83 -12.24
C ARG A 92 -26.23 7.91 -13.40
N THR A 93 -25.86 6.65 -13.29
CA THR A 93 -26.21 5.64 -14.29
C THR A 93 -27.53 4.98 -13.88
N GLU A 94 -28.53 5.03 -14.74
CA GLU A 94 -29.77 4.26 -14.60
C GLU A 94 -29.50 2.82 -15.06
N SER A 95 -28.90 2.00 -14.19
CA SER A 95 -28.66 0.58 -14.44
C SER A 95 -29.30 -0.25 -13.32
N ILE A 96 -29.95 -1.35 -13.70
CA ILE A 96 -30.67 -2.27 -12.81
C ILE A 96 -29.69 -3.05 -11.91
N ASP A 97 -28.42 -3.19 -12.31
CA ASP A 97 -27.42 -4.03 -11.63
C ASP A 97 -26.46 -3.26 -10.71
N VAL A 98 -26.42 -1.92 -10.81
CA VAL A 98 -25.66 -1.00 -9.95
C VAL A 98 -26.59 0.14 -9.59
N ALA A 99 -27.30 0.00 -8.47
CA ALA A 99 -28.33 0.92 -8.03
C ALA A 99 -27.83 2.37 -7.96
N GLY A 100 -28.02 3.18 -9.01
CA GLY A 100 -27.97 4.64 -8.99
C GLY A 100 -26.69 5.30 -8.42
N PHE A 101 -25.59 4.58 -8.31
CA PHE A 101 -24.34 5.09 -7.73
C PHE A 101 -23.75 6.18 -8.64
N PRO A 102 -23.45 7.38 -8.11
CA PRO A 102 -22.84 8.45 -8.89
C PRO A 102 -21.39 8.13 -9.25
N SER A 103 -21.01 8.42 -10.49
CA SER A 103 -19.64 8.41 -10.98
C SER A 103 -19.17 9.85 -11.26
N PRO A 104 -17.97 10.26 -10.84
CA PRO A 104 -17.44 11.56 -11.22
C PRO A 104 -16.94 11.53 -12.67
N LEU A 105 -17.45 12.42 -13.50
CA LEU A 105 -17.10 12.57 -14.91
C LEU A 105 -16.25 13.83 -15.09
N LEU A 106 -14.97 13.66 -15.39
CA LEU A 106 -14.04 14.75 -15.67
C LEU A 106 -14.00 15.04 -17.17
N THR A 107 -14.25 16.28 -17.54
CA THR A 107 -14.08 16.80 -18.89
C THR A 107 -12.85 17.70 -18.92
N LEU A 108 -11.88 17.32 -19.75
CA LEU A 108 -10.68 18.11 -20.05
C LEU A 108 -10.91 18.95 -21.30
N ARG A 109 -10.70 20.27 -21.18
CA ARG A 109 -10.61 21.20 -22.30
C ARG A 109 -9.24 21.86 -22.35
N VAL A 110 -8.71 22.03 -23.54
CA VAL A 110 -7.49 22.82 -23.83
C VAL A 110 -7.87 23.88 -24.85
N ASP A 111 -7.61 25.15 -24.54
CA ASP A 111 -8.01 26.32 -25.35
C ASP A 111 -9.51 26.33 -25.70
N GLY A 112 -10.33 25.90 -24.75
CA GLY A 112 -11.79 25.80 -24.89
C GLY A 112 -12.29 24.59 -25.69
N VAL A 113 -11.40 23.83 -26.34
CA VAL A 113 -11.75 22.61 -27.09
C VAL A 113 -11.72 21.40 -26.15
N GLN A 114 -12.79 20.61 -26.16
CA GLN A 114 -12.81 19.34 -25.40
C GLN A 114 -11.83 18.34 -26.00
N LYS A 115 -10.84 17.93 -25.21
CA LYS A 115 -9.81 16.97 -25.62
C LYS A 115 -10.13 15.55 -25.14
N LEU A 116 -10.67 15.39 -23.93
CA LEU A 116 -10.95 14.09 -23.35
C LEU A 116 -12.06 14.16 -22.28
N VAL A 117 -12.80 13.06 -22.12
CA VAL A 117 -13.73 12.85 -21.01
C VAL A 117 -13.33 11.55 -20.31
N SER A 118 -13.24 11.62 -18.98
CA SER A 118 -12.75 10.56 -18.11
C SER A 118 -13.78 10.25 -17.04
N GLU A 119 -14.22 8.99 -16.96
CA GLU A 119 -15.21 8.55 -15.98
C GLU A 119 -14.54 7.84 -14.81
N GLY A 120 -14.85 8.29 -13.60
CA GLY A 120 -14.46 7.65 -12.36
C GLY A 120 -15.30 6.44 -12.01
N SER A 121 -14.76 5.60 -11.13
CA SER A 121 -15.52 4.46 -10.63
C SER A 121 -16.77 4.93 -9.86
N PRO A 122 -17.92 4.24 -10.00
CA PRO A 122 -19.12 4.52 -9.23
C PRO A 122 -18.84 4.41 -7.74
N ALA A 123 -19.40 5.33 -6.97
CA ALA A 123 -19.21 5.41 -5.53
C ALA A 123 -20.55 5.36 -4.77
N LEU A 124 -20.50 5.05 -3.47
CA LEU A 124 -21.68 5.14 -2.62
C LEU A 124 -22.31 6.56 -2.72
N PRO A 125 -23.65 6.68 -2.80
CA PRO A 125 -24.32 7.94 -3.11
C PRO A 125 -23.97 9.12 -2.19
N ASP A 126 -23.68 8.84 -0.92
CA ASP A 126 -23.36 9.83 0.10
C ASP A 126 -21.86 10.14 0.20
N LEU A 127 -21.01 9.40 -0.54
CA LEU A 127 -19.56 9.53 -0.52
C LEU A 127 -18.93 9.45 -1.94
N PRO A 128 -19.35 10.27 -2.92
CA PRO A 128 -18.71 10.33 -4.23
C PRO A 128 -17.38 11.07 -4.15
N LEU A 129 -16.39 10.48 -3.48
CA LEU A 129 -15.10 11.11 -3.23
C LEU A 129 -14.20 10.99 -4.46
N PHE A 130 -13.64 12.11 -4.93
CA PHE A 130 -12.66 12.18 -5.99
C PHE A 130 -11.69 13.35 -5.81
N THR A 131 -10.58 13.31 -6.55
CA THR A 131 -9.59 14.38 -6.71
C THR A 131 -9.21 14.50 -8.17
N ALA A 132 -9.07 15.73 -8.69
CA ALA A 132 -8.46 16.01 -9.98
C ALA A 132 -7.36 17.04 -9.78
N GLN A 133 -6.11 16.61 -9.92
CA GLN A 133 -4.92 17.39 -9.62
C GLN A 133 -4.15 17.67 -10.90
N LEU A 134 -3.76 18.93 -11.13
CA LEU A 134 -2.93 19.33 -12.26
C LEU A 134 -1.47 19.43 -11.81
N VAL A 135 -0.58 18.62 -12.39
CA VAL A 135 0.82 18.46 -11.97
C VAL A 135 1.73 18.14 -13.15
N GLU A 136 2.99 18.55 -13.08
CA GLU A 136 4.03 18.15 -14.03
C GLU A 136 4.60 16.79 -13.63
N LEU A 137 4.29 15.73 -14.39
CA LEU A 137 4.83 14.37 -14.21
C LEU A 137 5.86 14.03 -15.30
N ASP A 138 5.63 14.48 -16.54
CA ASP A 138 6.44 14.12 -17.71
C ASP A 138 6.82 15.32 -18.59
N PRO A 139 8.07 15.81 -18.52
CA PRO A 139 8.50 17.02 -19.23
C PRO A 139 8.65 16.83 -20.76
N HIS A 140 8.28 15.66 -21.29
CA HIS A 140 8.32 15.36 -22.73
C HIS A 140 7.07 15.82 -23.48
N ASN A 141 6.13 16.50 -22.81
CA ASN A 141 4.94 17.04 -23.42
C ASN A 141 4.68 18.49 -22.93
N PRO A 142 3.93 19.31 -23.68
CA PRO A 142 3.82 20.74 -23.42
C PRO A 142 2.81 21.11 -22.33
N HIS A 143 2.13 20.13 -21.72
CA HIS A 143 1.04 20.35 -20.79
C HIS A 143 1.26 19.54 -19.51
N PRO A 144 0.95 20.11 -18.33
CA PRO A 144 0.91 19.31 -17.11
C PRO A 144 -0.18 18.23 -17.21
N GLU A 145 0.09 17.07 -16.62
CA GLU A 145 -0.84 15.96 -16.51
C GLU A 145 -1.97 16.22 -15.50
N ILE A 146 -3.05 15.45 -15.65
CA ILE A 146 -4.14 15.41 -14.68
C ILE A 146 -4.15 14.05 -13.99
N VAL A 147 -3.89 14.05 -12.69
CA VAL A 147 -4.12 12.89 -11.83
C VAL A 147 -5.57 12.93 -11.37
N PHE A 148 -6.38 12.02 -11.89
CA PHE A 148 -7.80 11.89 -11.54
C PHE A 148 -8.02 10.60 -10.76
N SER A 149 -8.38 10.74 -9.48
CA SER A 149 -8.60 9.61 -8.57
C SER A 149 -10.02 9.66 -8.01
N SER A 150 -10.70 8.52 -7.98
CA SER A 150 -12.05 8.36 -7.43
C SER A 150 -12.07 7.22 -6.41
N TYR A 151 -12.86 7.34 -5.36
CA TYR A 151 -13.00 6.35 -4.30
C TYR A 151 -14.38 5.71 -4.32
N THR A 152 -14.44 4.38 -4.35
CA THR A 152 -15.72 3.67 -4.45
C THR A 152 -16.51 3.62 -3.15
N GLY A 153 -15.89 3.87 -1.99
CA GLY A 153 -16.57 3.98 -0.70
C GLY A 153 -16.54 2.74 0.21
N GLY A 154 -15.76 1.70 -0.11
CA GLY A 154 -15.56 0.56 0.80
C GLY A 154 -14.68 0.93 2.02
N ALA A 155 -14.49 0.00 2.96
CA ALA A 155 -13.76 0.28 4.20
C ALA A 155 -12.24 0.43 4.02
N HIS A 156 -11.68 -0.25 3.02
CA HIS A 156 -10.24 -0.27 2.72
C HIS A 156 -9.95 -0.09 1.22
N CYS A 157 -11.01 -0.09 0.40
CA CYS A 157 -11.00 -0.14 -1.05
C CYS A 157 -12.21 0.64 -1.59
N CYS A 158 -12.24 1.09 -2.84
CA CYS A 158 -11.15 1.05 -3.82
C CYS A 158 -10.92 2.44 -4.35
N SER A 159 -9.65 2.84 -4.37
CA SER A 159 -9.23 3.99 -5.14
C SER A 159 -8.98 3.55 -6.58
N ASP A 160 -9.58 4.28 -7.50
CA ASP A 160 -9.41 4.12 -8.94
C ASP A 160 -8.74 5.38 -9.46
N THR A 161 -7.50 5.24 -9.93
CA THR A 161 -6.68 6.36 -10.38
C THR A 161 -6.30 6.22 -11.83
N ARG A 162 -6.42 7.33 -12.56
CA ARG A 162 -5.97 7.49 -13.92
C ARG A 162 -5.22 8.80 -14.09
N VAL A 163 -4.24 8.79 -14.98
CA VAL A 163 -3.47 9.98 -15.37
C VAL A 163 -3.82 10.32 -16.79
N LEU A 164 -4.30 11.54 -17.03
CA LEU A 164 -4.52 12.05 -18.37
C LEU A 164 -3.22 12.70 -18.83
N VAL A 165 -2.69 12.21 -19.94
CA VAL A 165 -1.41 12.64 -20.52
C VAL A 165 -1.64 13.13 -21.94
N SER A 166 -0.92 14.18 -22.33
CA SER A 166 -0.88 14.62 -23.72
C SER A 166 0.25 13.90 -24.48
N ASP A 167 0.15 13.83 -25.81
CA ASP A 167 1.29 13.43 -26.63
C ASP A 167 2.34 14.54 -26.69
N SER A 168 3.50 14.28 -27.30
CA SER A 168 4.58 15.27 -27.40
C SER A 168 4.21 16.53 -28.19
N SER A 169 3.10 16.52 -28.95
CA SER A 169 2.59 17.70 -29.64
C SER A 169 1.61 18.52 -28.80
N GLY A 170 1.06 17.95 -27.72
CA GLY A 170 0.00 18.55 -26.90
C GLY A 170 -1.41 18.38 -27.48
N GLU A 171 -1.54 17.89 -28.71
CA GLU A 171 -2.81 17.89 -29.43
C GLU A 171 -3.73 16.73 -29.02
N SER A 172 -3.17 15.54 -28.87
CA SER A 172 -3.92 14.34 -28.51
C SER A 172 -3.74 14.02 -27.03
N TRP A 173 -4.81 13.56 -26.40
CA TRP A 173 -4.82 13.17 -24.99
C TRP A 173 -5.28 11.73 -24.84
N ARG A 174 -4.74 11.05 -23.82
CA ARG A 174 -5.15 9.69 -23.46
C ARG A 174 -5.05 9.46 -21.97
N GLU A 175 -5.68 8.39 -21.51
CA GLU A 175 -5.62 7.94 -20.13
C GLU A 175 -4.57 6.85 -19.94
N LEU A 176 -3.83 6.97 -18.84
CA LEU A 176 -3.04 5.92 -18.23
C LEU A 176 -3.76 5.42 -16.99
N LYS A 177 -4.25 4.19 -17.02
CA LYS A 177 -4.96 3.60 -15.89
C LYS A 177 -3.96 2.95 -14.93
N LEU A 178 -3.96 3.36 -13.67
CA LEU A 178 -3.28 2.63 -12.60
C LEU A 178 -4.11 1.43 -12.13
N GLY A 179 -5.44 1.52 -12.33
CA GLY A 179 -6.39 0.49 -11.92
C GLY A 179 -6.93 0.73 -10.52
N LEU A 180 -7.62 -0.30 -10.01
CA LEU A 180 -8.19 -0.32 -8.66
C LEU A 180 -7.15 -0.80 -7.66
N PHE A 181 -7.06 -0.11 -6.53
CA PHE A 181 -6.20 -0.50 -5.42
C PHE A 181 -6.82 -0.11 -4.08
N ASP A 182 -6.40 -0.81 -3.04
CA ASP A 182 -6.70 -0.46 -1.66
C ASP A 182 -5.91 0.79 -1.23
N GLY A 183 -6.57 1.61 -0.42
CA GLY A 183 -6.08 2.92 0.02
C GLY A 183 -7.01 4.06 -0.37
N ASP A 184 -6.69 5.26 0.12
CA ASP A 184 -7.40 6.49 -0.25
C ASP A 184 -6.94 7.02 -1.62
N ARG A 185 -7.65 8.03 -2.11
CA ARG A 185 -7.42 8.71 -3.38
C ARG A 185 -5.97 9.10 -3.51
N LEU A 186 -5.39 8.75 -4.65
CA LEU A 186 -3.99 8.98 -4.93
C LEU A 186 -3.82 10.36 -5.58
N THR A 187 -2.98 11.17 -4.95
CA THR A 187 -2.46 12.42 -5.50
C THR A 187 -0.96 12.27 -5.75
N ALA A 188 -0.42 13.10 -6.63
CA ALA A 188 1.01 13.19 -6.87
C ALA A 188 1.66 14.21 -5.93
N ASN A 189 2.92 13.96 -5.56
CA ASN A 189 3.76 14.82 -4.73
C ASN A 189 5.16 14.85 -5.34
N ASP A 190 5.85 15.98 -5.27
CA ASP A 190 7.26 16.10 -5.62
C ASP A 190 8.10 15.49 -4.47
N LEU A 191 8.55 14.25 -4.65
CA LEU A 191 9.13 13.47 -3.55
C LEU A 191 10.62 13.78 -3.32
N ASP A 192 11.31 14.34 -4.32
CA ASP A 192 12.74 14.64 -4.27
C ASP A 192 13.07 16.13 -4.49
N GLY A 193 12.06 16.97 -4.71
CA GLY A 193 12.19 18.41 -4.84
C GLY A 193 12.70 18.87 -6.21
N ASP A 194 12.62 18.03 -7.25
CA ASP A 194 13.11 18.35 -8.60
C ASP A 194 12.08 19.12 -9.45
N GLY A 195 10.88 19.36 -8.92
CA GLY A 195 9.79 20.04 -9.61
C GLY A 195 8.94 19.12 -10.49
N ARG A 196 9.28 17.83 -10.59
CA ARG A 196 8.45 16.78 -11.18
C ARG A 196 7.78 16.00 -10.06
N PHE A 197 6.51 15.67 -10.28
CA PHE A 197 5.71 15.01 -9.28
C PHE A 197 5.70 13.49 -9.51
N GLU A 198 5.56 12.74 -8.42
CA GLU A 198 5.42 11.30 -8.42
C GLU A 198 4.17 10.82 -7.70
N LEU A 199 3.71 9.64 -8.09
CA LEU A 199 2.61 8.95 -7.45
C LEU A 199 3.19 8.00 -6.41
N ALA A 200 2.97 8.33 -5.13
CA ALA A 200 3.41 7.54 -3.98
C ALA A 200 2.25 6.73 -3.41
N MET A 201 2.38 5.41 -3.40
CA MET A 201 1.35 4.51 -2.88
C MET A 201 1.95 3.37 -2.07
N ARG A 202 1.10 2.66 -1.32
CA ARG A 202 1.47 1.39 -0.69
C ARG A 202 1.55 0.31 -1.76
N ASP A 203 2.58 -0.53 -1.73
CA ASP A 203 2.65 -1.71 -2.58
C ASP A 203 1.55 -2.70 -2.19
N ASN A 204 0.46 -2.65 -2.94
CA ASN A 204 -0.78 -3.39 -2.66
C ASN A 204 -0.56 -4.91 -2.67
N ALA A 205 0.49 -5.40 -3.32
CA ALA A 205 0.84 -6.82 -3.31
C ALA A 205 1.11 -7.37 -1.90
N PHE A 206 1.44 -6.51 -0.92
CA PHE A 206 1.66 -6.93 0.48
C PHE A 206 0.38 -6.95 1.32
N LEU A 207 -0.70 -6.31 0.85
CA LEU A 207 -1.94 -6.21 1.59
C LEU A 207 -2.66 -7.55 1.53
N TYR A 208 -3.13 -8.04 2.67
CA TYR A 208 -3.77 -9.36 2.82
C TYR A 208 -2.85 -10.57 2.61
N THR A 209 -1.61 -10.37 2.13
CA THR A 209 -0.72 -11.49 1.79
C THR A 209 -0.23 -12.23 3.03
N PHE A 210 0.26 -11.52 4.06
CA PHE A 210 0.84 -12.13 5.27
C PHE A 210 0.13 -11.72 6.57
N GLY A 211 -1.11 -11.25 6.44
CA GLY A 211 -1.96 -10.87 7.56
C GLY A 211 -3.16 -10.07 7.07
N CYS A 212 -4.05 -9.68 7.98
CA CYS A 212 -5.19 -8.82 7.66
C CYS A 212 -4.74 -7.46 7.08
N TYR A 213 -5.66 -6.69 6.47
CA TYR A 213 -5.36 -5.35 5.94
C TYR A 213 -4.67 -4.43 6.97
N ALA A 214 -5.29 -4.31 8.16
CA ALA A 214 -4.78 -3.49 9.25
C ALA A 214 -3.48 -4.04 9.86
N CYS A 215 -3.22 -5.34 9.66
CA CYS A 215 -2.03 -6.04 10.12
C CYS A 215 -0.86 -5.93 9.12
N SER A 216 -1.15 -5.50 7.88
CA SER A 216 -0.16 -5.43 6.82
C SER A 216 0.54 -4.08 6.87
N ALA A 217 1.88 -4.07 6.98
CA ALA A 217 2.67 -2.90 6.63
C ALA A 217 3.15 -3.12 5.19
N ALA A 218 2.90 -2.18 4.29
CA ALA A 218 3.32 -2.33 2.89
C ALA A 218 4.44 -1.33 2.60
N PRO A 219 5.47 -1.73 1.84
CA PRO A 219 6.54 -0.82 1.45
C PRO A 219 6.01 0.29 0.53
N LEU A 220 6.76 1.38 0.46
CA LEU A 220 6.46 2.49 -0.45
C LEU A 220 6.72 2.05 -1.89
N ARG A 221 5.73 2.28 -2.74
CA ARG A 221 5.83 2.16 -4.19
C ARG A 221 5.73 3.54 -4.80
N ILE A 222 6.71 3.89 -5.63
CA ILE A 222 6.80 5.19 -6.30
C ILE A 222 6.65 4.95 -7.79
N LEU A 223 5.66 5.62 -8.38
CA LEU A 223 5.39 5.55 -9.82
C LEU A 223 5.63 6.92 -10.45
N LYS A 224 6.24 6.90 -11.63
CA LYS A 224 6.44 8.07 -12.48
C LYS A 224 5.65 7.94 -13.76
N VAL A 225 5.43 9.07 -14.42
CA VAL A 225 5.09 9.09 -15.84
C VAL A 225 6.33 9.49 -16.62
N GLU A 226 6.69 8.69 -17.61
CA GLU A 226 7.84 8.94 -18.47
C GLU A 226 7.46 8.60 -19.91
N ARG A 227 7.51 9.61 -20.80
CA ARG A 227 7.07 9.53 -22.20
C ARG A 227 5.67 8.92 -22.31
N GLY A 228 4.76 9.40 -21.46
CA GLY A 228 3.38 8.96 -21.34
C GLY A 228 3.22 7.50 -20.92
N LYS A 229 4.16 6.91 -20.16
CA LYS A 229 4.01 5.56 -19.59
C LYS A 229 4.21 5.61 -18.09
N ILE A 230 3.44 4.80 -17.36
CA ILE A 230 3.67 4.60 -15.93
C ILE A 230 4.89 3.69 -15.77
N VAL A 231 5.86 4.11 -14.96
CA VAL A 231 7.09 3.37 -14.67
C VAL A 231 7.25 3.25 -13.17
N ASP A 232 7.63 2.06 -12.70
CA ASP A 232 7.99 1.84 -11.30
C ASP A 232 9.39 2.39 -11.03
N ALA A 233 9.43 3.44 -10.21
CA ALA A 233 10.63 4.17 -9.87
C ALA A 233 11.08 3.90 -8.43
N SER A 234 10.49 2.91 -7.76
CA SER A 234 10.70 2.65 -6.33
C SER A 234 12.15 2.33 -5.96
N SER A 235 12.99 1.94 -6.91
CA SER A 235 14.41 1.64 -6.70
C SER A 235 15.35 2.81 -7.03
N GLU A 236 14.84 3.95 -7.48
CA GLU A 236 15.70 5.07 -7.86
C GLU A 236 16.34 5.73 -6.61
N PRO A 237 17.68 5.93 -6.58
CA PRO A 237 18.37 6.43 -5.39
C PRO A 237 17.90 7.80 -4.89
N ARG A 238 17.40 8.67 -5.77
CA ARG A 238 16.91 10.01 -5.42
C ARG A 238 15.70 9.99 -4.48
N PHE A 239 14.92 8.90 -4.46
CA PHE A 239 13.80 8.74 -3.53
C PHE A 239 14.17 8.12 -2.19
N ARG A 240 15.46 8.04 -1.85
CA ARG A 240 15.89 7.48 -0.57
C ARG A 240 15.19 8.15 0.61
N ASP A 241 15.07 9.48 0.60
CA ASP A 241 14.48 10.21 1.73
C ASP A 241 12.98 9.92 1.86
N ALA A 242 12.25 9.80 0.76
CA ALA A 242 10.85 9.36 0.78
C ALA A 242 10.71 7.95 1.40
N HIS A 243 11.65 7.04 1.09
CA HIS A 243 11.69 5.70 1.69
C HIS A 243 12.04 5.74 3.19
N VAL A 244 12.93 6.62 3.61
CA VAL A 244 13.28 6.84 5.04
C VAL A 244 12.05 7.35 5.80
N THR A 245 11.38 8.38 5.28
CA THR A 245 10.16 8.94 5.87
C THR A 245 9.04 7.90 5.96
N HIS A 246 8.86 7.07 4.91
CA HIS A 246 7.89 5.98 4.95
C HIS A 246 8.25 4.90 5.97
N LEU A 247 9.52 4.50 6.03
CA LEU A 247 10.00 3.52 7.02
C LEU A 247 9.75 4.00 8.45
N ALA A 248 10.04 5.27 8.75
CA ALA A 248 9.81 5.83 10.07
C ALA A 248 8.31 5.76 10.48
N ARG A 249 7.41 6.04 9.52
CA ARG A 249 5.96 5.86 9.73
C ARG A 249 5.61 4.40 9.99
N MET A 250 6.16 3.46 9.22
CA MET A 250 5.93 2.03 9.45
C MET A 250 6.36 1.60 10.85
N ILE A 251 7.53 2.05 11.33
CA ILE A 251 8.05 1.71 12.65
C ILE A 251 7.17 2.26 13.77
N ARG A 252 6.66 3.50 13.62
CA ARG A 252 5.76 4.12 14.60
C ARG A 252 4.49 3.30 14.86
N TYR A 253 4.00 2.60 13.86
CA TYR A 253 2.81 1.75 13.93
C TYR A 253 3.15 0.25 13.93
N ALA A 254 4.41 -0.12 14.16
CA ALA A 254 4.79 -1.52 14.18
C ALA A 254 4.00 -2.24 15.30
N PRO A 255 3.42 -3.42 15.04
CA PRO A 255 2.66 -4.16 16.05
C PRO A 255 3.59 -4.76 17.10
N GLU A 256 3.03 -5.22 18.20
CA GLU A 256 3.76 -6.09 19.11
C GLU A 256 4.01 -7.47 18.47
N PRO A 257 5.06 -8.19 18.87
CA PRO A 257 5.35 -9.52 18.35
C PRO A 257 4.18 -10.49 18.63
N GLY A 258 3.77 -11.27 17.63
CA GLY A 258 2.66 -12.22 17.75
C GLY A 258 1.69 -12.13 16.56
N LEU A 259 0.39 -12.32 16.82
CA LEU A 259 -0.66 -12.30 15.80
C LEU A 259 -0.61 -11.01 14.98
N GLY A 260 -0.34 -11.15 13.67
CA GLY A 260 -0.22 -10.03 12.73
C GLY A 260 1.20 -9.49 12.52
N ALA A 261 2.20 -9.97 13.26
CA ALA A 261 3.60 -9.56 13.10
C ALA A 261 4.14 -9.85 11.69
N ASN A 262 3.70 -10.93 11.04
CA ASN A 262 4.18 -11.33 9.71
C ASN A 262 3.80 -10.31 8.63
N GLY A 263 2.61 -9.70 8.72
CA GLY A 263 2.18 -8.62 7.83
C GLY A 263 3.05 -7.38 7.96
N PHE A 264 3.49 -7.04 9.17
CA PHE A 264 4.47 -5.97 9.39
C PHE A 264 5.86 -6.35 8.90
N LEU A 265 6.38 -7.51 9.31
CA LEU A 265 7.75 -7.94 9.03
C LEU A 265 8.00 -8.12 7.53
N ALA A 266 7.02 -8.63 6.78
CA ALA A 266 7.10 -8.74 5.33
C ALA A 266 7.35 -7.38 4.68
N GLY A 267 6.54 -6.37 5.02
CA GLY A 267 6.73 -5.02 4.51
C GLY A 267 7.98 -4.34 5.02
N TYR A 268 8.31 -4.51 6.30
CA TYR A 268 9.52 -3.94 6.89
C TYR A 268 10.78 -4.45 6.17
N VAL A 269 10.86 -5.75 5.91
CA VAL A 269 11.94 -6.34 5.09
C VAL A 269 11.98 -5.71 3.70
N ALA A 270 10.83 -5.62 3.02
CA ALA A 270 10.76 -5.05 1.68
C ALA A 270 11.17 -3.57 1.62
N GLN A 271 10.75 -2.77 2.60
CA GLN A 271 11.11 -1.36 2.72
C GLN A 271 12.60 -1.19 2.99
N LYS A 272 13.16 -2.01 3.88
CA LYS A 272 14.60 -2.00 4.19
C LYS A 272 15.43 -2.49 3.00
N ILE A 273 14.92 -3.38 2.16
CA ILE A 273 15.57 -3.74 0.88
C ILE A 273 15.72 -2.51 -0.02
N ARG A 274 14.69 -1.65 -0.15
CA ARG A 274 14.78 -0.40 -0.93
C ARG A 274 15.86 0.56 -0.41
N LEU A 275 16.16 0.50 0.88
CA LEU A 275 17.19 1.30 1.53
C LEU A 275 18.58 0.65 1.55
N GLY A 276 18.73 -0.56 1.00
CA GLY A 276 19.99 -1.33 1.01
C GLY A 276 20.27 -2.08 2.31
N GLU A 277 19.28 -2.18 3.21
CA GLU A 277 19.43 -2.67 4.59
C GLU A 277 18.65 -3.99 4.82
N GLY A 278 18.35 -4.71 3.73
CA GLY A 278 17.54 -5.93 3.74
C GLY A 278 18.11 -7.05 4.61
N ASP A 279 19.43 -7.21 4.71
CA ASP A 279 20.06 -8.27 5.52
C ASP A 279 19.78 -8.10 7.02
N GLN A 280 19.85 -6.86 7.52
CA GLN A 280 19.54 -6.55 8.91
C GLN A 280 18.06 -6.82 9.19
N ALA A 281 17.18 -6.39 8.28
CA ALA A 281 15.75 -6.59 8.42
C ALA A 281 15.34 -8.07 8.36
N TRP A 282 15.98 -8.85 7.47
CA TRP A 282 15.75 -10.28 7.34
C TRP A 282 16.07 -11.02 8.65
N LYS A 283 17.20 -10.70 9.29
CA LYS A 283 17.58 -11.30 10.58
C LYS A 283 16.54 -10.99 11.68
N LEU A 284 16.08 -9.74 11.77
CA LEU A 284 15.02 -9.37 12.70
C LEU A 284 13.74 -10.18 12.44
N MET A 285 13.37 -10.36 11.17
CA MET A 285 12.22 -11.17 10.77
C MET A 285 12.37 -12.64 11.21
N LEU A 286 13.54 -13.25 11.04
CA LEU A 286 13.79 -14.63 11.49
C LEU A 286 13.59 -14.81 13.00
N ASP A 287 13.98 -13.81 13.79
CA ASP A 287 13.86 -13.84 15.25
C ASP A 287 12.41 -13.61 15.73
N TYR A 288 11.63 -12.80 15.00
CA TYR A 288 10.38 -12.25 15.51
C TYR A 288 9.10 -12.64 14.75
N HIS A 289 9.18 -13.29 13.60
CA HIS A 289 7.99 -13.76 12.89
C HIS A 289 7.13 -14.68 13.76
N ASP A 290 5.82 -14.61 13.53
CA ASP A 290 4.87 -15.53 14.08
C ASP A 290 5.03 -16.89 13.37
N ARG A 291 5.34 -17.93 14.14
CA ARG A 291 5.56 -19.30 13.68
C ARG A 291 4.29 -20.13 13.68
N GLU A 292 3.25 -19.64 14.36
CA GLU A 292 2.01 -20.39 14.57
C GLU A 292 0.91 -19.99 13.58
N THR A 293 1.12 -18.93 12.80
CA THR A 293 0.17 -18.53 11.76
C THR A 293 0.20 -19.46 10.56
N ASP A 294 -0.96 -19.70 9.97
CA ASP A 294 -1.17 -20.37 8.69
C ASP A 294 -1.49 -19.39 7.55
N TRP A 295 -1.57 -18.09 7.85
CA TRP A 295 -2.00 -17.08 6.89
C TRP A 295 -0.93 -16.82 5.82
N GLY A 296 -1.30 -16.94 4.54
CA GLY A 296 -0.45 -16.52 3.43
C GLY A 296 0.72 -17.47 3.12
N LEU A 297 0.70 -18.66 3.70
CA LEU A 297 1.80 -19.62 3.61
C LEU A 297 1.65 -20.62 2.45
N ASP A 298 0.42 -20.80 1.98
CA ASP A 298 0.10 -21.70 0.88
C ASP A 298 0.57 -21.16 -0.47
N HIS A 299 1.06 -22.07 -1.31
CA HIS A 299 1.52 -21.79 -2.65
C HIS A 299 1.13 -22.89 -3.61
N CYS A 300 0.67 -22.48 -4.81
CA CYS A 300 0.41 -23.42 -5.88
C CYS A 300 1.67 -23.64 -6.73
N THR A 301 2.17 -24.88 -6.77
CA THR A 301 3.36 -25.23 -7.57
C THR A 301 3.04 -25.48 -9.05
N ALA A 302 1.79 -25.23 -9.47
CA ALA A 302 1.31 -25.46 -10.83
C ALA A 302 0.52 -24.23 -11.31
N LYS A 303 0.30 -24.14 -12.62
CA LYS A 303 -0.61 -23.14 -13.16
C LYS A 303 -2.00 -23.36 -12.59
N LEU A 304 -2.65 -22.28 -12.16
CA LEU A 304 -4.03 -22.31 -11.72
C LEU A 304 -4.94 -22.80 -12.87
N ASN A 305 -6.03 -23.47 -12.52
CA ASN A 305 -7.04 -23.86 -13.49
C ASN A 305 -7.81 -22.63 -14.02
N GLU A 306 -8.75 -22.85 -14.95
CA GLU A 306 -9.55 -21.77 -15.54
C GLU A 306 -10.41 -20.99 -14.54
N LYS A 307 -10.63 -21.55 -13.34
CA LYS A 307 -11.36 -20.91 -12.23
C LYS A 307 -10.43 -20.18 -11.25
N GLY A 308 -9.12 -20.17 -11.50
CA GLY A 308 -8.13 -19.58 -10.60
C GLY A 308 -7.80 -20.47 -9.39
N GLU A 309 -8.17 -21.75 -9.41
CA GLU A 309 -7.91 -22.67 -8.29
C GLU A 309 -6.62 -23.45 -8.50
N CYS A 310 -5.93 -23.76 -7.41
CA CYS A 310 -4.77 -24.64 -7.46
C CYS A 310 -5.22 -26.09 -7.74
N PRO A 311 -4.62 -26.80 -8.71
CA PRO A 311 -4.96 -28.21 -8.94
C PRO A 311 -4.75 -29.07 -7.69
N ALA A 312 -5.58 -30.11 -7.54
CA ALA A 312 -5.52 -31.01 -6.39
C ALA A 312 -4.11 -31.59 -6.20
N GLY A 313 -3.62 -31.53 -4.95
CA GLY A 313 -2.28 -32.00 -4.59
C GLY A 313 -1.11 -31.14 -5.11
N LYS A 314 -1.37 -29.92 -5.60
CA LYS A 314 -0.34 -28.96 -6.03
C LYS A 314 -0.16 -27.78 -5.09
N THR A 315 -0.93 -27.73 -4.00
CA THR A 315 -0.71 -26.78 -2.91
C THR A 315 0.38 -27.29 -2.00
N VAL A 316 1.35 -26.43 -1.70
CA VAL A 316 2.38 -26.64 -0.67
C VAL A 316 2.29 -25.52 0.34
N THR A 317 2.35 -25.85 1.63
CA THR A 317 2.44 -24.86 2.71
C THR A 317 3.91 -24.65 3.03
N LEU A 318 4.37 -23.41 2.96
CA LEU A 318 5.73 -23.03 3.33
C LEU A 318 5.79 -22.50 4.76
N ASP A 319 6.98 -22.41 5.36
CA ASP A 319 7.16 -21.52 6.50
C ASP A 319 7.16 -20.05 6.03
N PHE A 320 6.96 -19.13 6.98
CA PHE A 320 6.90 -17.71 6.65
C PHE A 320 8.17 -17.18 5.95
N PRO A 321 9.41 -17.48 6.41
CA PRO A 321 10.62 -17.04 5.71
C PRO A 321 10.70 -17.53 4.25
N ALA A 322 10.35 -18.79 3.97
CA ALA A 322 10.36 -19.31 2.60
C ALA A 322 9.25 -18.70 1.75
N ALA A 323 8.05 -18.48 2.32
CA ALA A 323 6.96 -17.80 1.65
C ALA A 323 7.32 -16.36 1.29
N LEU A 324 7.90 -15.60 2.23
CA LEU A 324 8.36 -14.23 2.01
C LEU A 324 9.48 -14.16 0.97
N LYS A 325 10.47 -15.06 1.03
CA LYS A 325 11.55 -15.14 0.02
C LYS A 325 10.99 -15.32 -1.38
N ARG A 326 10.05 -16.26 -1.55
CA ARG A 326 9.38 -16.51 -2.83
C ARG A 326 8.62 -15.26 -3.28
N PHE A 327 7.79 -14.73 -2.40
CA PHE A 327 6.95 -13.57 -2.69
C PHE A 327 7.78 -12.34 -3.11
N LEU A 328 8.84 -12.00 -2.38
CA LEU A 328 9.74 -10.89 -2.73
C LEU A 328 10.33 -11.07 -4.13
N LYS A 329 10.76 -12.29 -4.49
CA LYS A 329 11.29 -12.60 -5.81
C LYS A 329 10.23 -12.43 -6.90
N GLU A 330 9.00 -12.91 -6.66
CA GLU A 330 7.86 -12.79 -7.58
C GLU A 330 7.47 -11.31 -7.80
N GLN A 331 7.55 -10.49 -6.75
CA GLN A 331 7.29 -9.05 -6.82
C GLN A 331 8.51 -8.22 -7.29
N GLY A 332 9.60 -8.87 -7.70
CA GLY A 332 10.78 -8.19 -8.26
C GLY A 332 11.69 -7.47 -7.26
N TYR A 333 11.58 -7.76 -5.97
CA TYR A 333 12.50 -7.25 -4.96
C TYR A 333 13.83 -8.01 -5.00
N PRO A 334 14.98 -7.31 -4.93
CA PRO A 334 16.27 -7.97 -4.85
C PRO A 334 16.39 -8.71 -3.51
N LEU A 335 16.72 -10.00 -3.56
CA LEU A 335 16.85 -10.79 -2.34
C LEU A 335 18.10 -10.39 -1.55
N PRO A 336 17.96 -10.12 -0.24
CA PRO A 336 19.09 -9.88 0.66
C PRO A 336 19.99 -11.12 0.70
N ALA A 337 21.29 -10.95 0.96
CA ALA A 337 22.23 -12.05 1.04
C ALA A 337 21.84 -13.06 2.14
N ALA A 338 21.31 -12.55 3.26
CA ALA A 338 20.78 -13.38 4.35
C ALA A 338 19.59 -14.26 3.95
N ALA A 339 18.94 -13.97 2.81
CA ALA A 339 17.84 -14.75 2.26
C ALA A 339 18.25 -15.65 1.10
N ARG A 340 19.50 -15.62 0.62
CA ARG A 340 19.95 -16.41 -0.54
C ARG A 340 20.26 -17.84 -0.13
#